data_AF-A0A482XJI4-F1
#
_entry.id   AF-A0A482XJI4-F1
#
_cell.length_a   1.000
_cell.length_b   1.000
_cell.length_c   1.000
_cell.angle_alpha   90.00
_cell.angle_beta   90.00
_cell.angle_gamma   90.00
#
_symmetry.space_group_name_H-M   'P 1'
#
loop_
_entity.id
_entity.type
_entity.pdbx_description
1 polymer ?
#
loop_
_entity_poly.entity_id
_entity_poly.type
_entity_poly.pdbx_seq_one_letter_code
_entity_poly.pdbx_strand_id
1 'polypeptide(L)'
;MHCLRFALSPRLFSVSDHPRFYSRLLSIRPVMSSSKPKIFVTRDDFPGIELLKQKAEIEIFKGTQPSKDEIIAGLKGKQAIYCSLNDKIDRDVLDACKDSLKVIGTMSVGVDHLDWRLCFERGIRIGYTPIILTEAVAELTMALLLATSRRLFEAHNEILQNRWSSWSPMWMCGPGLHEATVGIFGFGRIGQEVARKLKAFRVKKIIYSRSSPGEIENDVGAIKVDNDELLRESDFLIVLCSLNEKTQHFFNKERFAQMKSSAIFINVSRGGTVVQDDLIDALKRNVIRAAGLDVTTPEPLKADHPLLALPNCVVIPHIGSATYKSRNEMGEATSQNILLGLEGKPMIHEWKV
;
A
#
# COMPACT_ATOMS: atom_id res chain seq x y z
N MET A 1 -12.56 -43.56 -35.44
CA MET A 1 -13.21 -44.88 -35.24
C MET A 1 -12.94 -45.32 -33.81
N HIS A 2 -14.01 -45.62 -33.04
CA HIS A 2 -14.03 -46.20 -31.67
C HIS A 2 -13.48 -45.29 -30.54
N CYS A 3 -14.23 -44.59 -29.68
CA CYS A 3 -15.57 -44.71 -29.11
C CYS A 3 -15.83 -46.04 -28.37
N LEU A 4 -15.75 -46.02 -27.03
CA LEU A 4 -16.38 -47.01 -26.16
C LEU A 4 -16.90 -46.32 -24.89
N ARG A 5 -18.24 -46.24 -24.85
CA ARG A 5 -19.09 -45.90 -23.71
C ARG A 5 -19.16 -47.10 -22.77
N PHE A 6 -19.33 -46.88 -21.47
CA PHE A 6 -20.04 -47.82 -20.60
C PHE A 6 -21.09 -47.10 -19.75
N ALA A 7 -22.15 -47.85 -19.51
CA ALA A 7 -23.53 -47.41 -19.37
C ALA A 7 -24.01 -47.20 -17.91
N LEU A 8 -25.16 -46.54 -17.85
CA LEU A 8 -26.01 -46.20 -16.71
C LEU A 8 -26.62 -47.40 -15.98
N SER A 9 -27.00 -47.18 -14.71
CA SER A 9 -28.17 -47.81 -14.08
C SER A 9 -28.74 -46.91 -12.97
N PRO A 10 -30.01 -46.47 -13.04
CA PRO A 10 -30.71 -45.82 -11.95
C PRO A 10 -31.68 -46.79 -11.26
N ARG A 11 -31.70 -46.81 -9.92
CA ARG A 11 -32.77 -47.47 -9.14
C ARG A 11 -33.76 -46.42 -8.64
N LEU A 12 -35.00 -46.59 -9.08
CA LEU A 12 -36.22 -45.98 -8.57
C LEU A 12 -36.65 -46.68 -7.27
N PHE A 13 -37.10 -45.93 -6.28
CA PHE A 13 -38.06 -46.41 -5.28
C PHE A 13 -39.07 -45.31 -4.93
N SER A 14 -40.26 -45.80 -4.59
CA SER A 14 -41.58 -45.18 -4.65
C SER A 14 -42.00 -44.37 -3.41
N VAL A 15 -42.85 -43.39 -3.69
CA VAL A 15 -43.88 -42.65 -2.92
C VAL A 15 -44.50 -43.37 -1.70
N SER A 16 -44.67 -42.64 -0.57
CA SER A 16 -45.95 -42.50 0.16
C SER A 16 -45.94 -41.47 1.33
N ASP A 17 -46.99 -40.64 1.32
CA ASP A 17 -47.83 -40.11 2.42
C ASP A 17 -47.45 -38.97 3.41
N HIS A 18 -48.43 -38.06 3.48
CA HIS A 18 -48.74 -36.81 4.24
C HIS A 18 -48.65 -36.86 5.79
N PRO A 19 -48.71 -35.74 6.58
CA PRO A 19 -49.62 -34.58 6.40
C PRO A 19 -49.16 -33.16 6.83
N ARG A 20 -50.07 -32.22 6.55
CA ARG A 20 -50.07 -30.76 6.73
C ARG A 20 -49.73 -30.27 8.14
N PHE A 21 -48.89 -29.24 8.24
CA PHE A 21 -48.92 -28.28 9.34
C PHE A 21 -48.95 -26.84 8.80
N TYR A 22 -50.08 -26.18 8.97
CA TYR A 22 -50.18 -24.72 9.01
C TYR A 22 -49.61 -24.24 10.35
N SER A 23 -48.72 -23.24 10.36
CA SER A 23 -48.96 -22.00 11.12
C SER A 23 -47.71 -21.11 11.22
N ARG A 24 -47.98 -19.80 11.20
CA ARG A 24 -47.14 -18.67 11.63
C ARG A 24 -45.99 -18.25 10.72
N LEU A 25 -46.41 -17.54 9.67
CA LEU A 25 -45.78 -16.29 9.24
C LEU A 25 -45.35 -15.44 10.45
N LEU A 26 -44.05 -15.46 10.77
CA LEU A 26 -43.37 -14.29 11.33
C LEU A 26 -42.75 -13.54 10.15
N SER A 27 -43.57 -12.69 9.54
CA SER A 27 -43.12 -11.62 8.66
C SER A 27 -42.27 -10.67 9.51
N ILE A 28 -40.96 -10.94 9.60
CA ILE A 28 -39.98 -9.90 9.92
C ILE A 28 -40.04 -8.94 8.73
N ARG A 29 -40.81 -7.85 8.87
CA ARG A 29 -40.77 -6.76 7.91
C ARG A 29 -39.32 -6.25 7.89
N PRO A 30 -38.61 -6.27 6.75
CA PRO A 30 -37.41 -5.47 6.66
C PRO A 30 -37.88 -4.02 6.80
N VAL A 31 -37.35 -3.31 7.81
CA VAL A 31 -37.41 -1.86 7.84
C VAL A 31 -36.54 -1.38 6.69
N MET A 32 -37.09 -1.39 5.48
CA MET A 32 -36.49 -0.72 4.34
C MET A 32 -36.65 0.77 4.58
N SER A 33 -35.65 1.39 5.19
CA SER A 33 -35.41 2.83 5.02
C SER A 33 -35.30 3.07 3.51
N SER A 34 -36.34 3.67 2.93
CA SER A 34 -36.58 3.78 1.49
C SER A 34 -35.72 4.85 0.80
N SER A 35 -34.53 5.16 1.33
CA SER A 35 -33.60 6.08 0.70
C SER A 35 -32.28 5.38 0.42
N LYS A 36 -31.77 5.56 -0.81
CA LYS A 36 -30.45 5.07 -1.20
C LYS A 36 -29.40 5.67 -0.25
N PRO A 37 -28.38 4.90 0.16
CA PRO A 37 -27.31 5.46 0.97
C PRO A 37 -26.60 6.59 0.22
N LYS A 38 -26.14 7.59 0.97
CA LYS A 38 -25.44 8.76 0.42
C LYS A 38 -23.95 8.65 0.67
N ILE A 39 -23.14 8.77 -0.37
CA ILE A 39 -21.68 8.55 -0.31
C ILE A 39 -20.97 9.76 -0.90
N PHE A 40 -19.94 10.24 -0.20
CA PHE A 40 -19.01 11.23 -0.75
C PHE A 40 -17.79 10.53 -1.34
N VAL A 41 -17.41 10.88 -2.57
CA VAL A 41 -16.24 10.35 -3.26
C VAL A 41 -15.27 11.51 -3.48
N THR A 42 -14.08 11.39 -2.90
CA THR A 42 -13.08 12.49 -2.87
C THR A 42 -12.40 12.75 -4.21
N ARG A 43 -12.54 11.87 -5.19
CA ARG A 43 -11.96 12.00 -6.53
C ARG A 43 -12.85 11.39 -7.61
N ASP A 44 -12.81 11.93 -8.81
CA ASP A 44 -13.57 11.44 -9.96
C ASP A 44 -12.87 10.32 -10.75
N ASP A 45 -11.57 10.13 -10.53
CA ASP A 45 -10.73 9.13 -11.18
C ASP A 45 -10.61 7.81 -10.40
N PHE A 46 -11.34 7.63 -9.29
CA PHE A 46 -11.30 6.37 -8.58
C PHE A 46 -11.90 5.22 -9.39
N PRO A 47 -11.20 4.07 -9.50
CA PRO A 47 -11.79 2.85 -10.01
C PRO A 47 -12.92 2.36 -9.09
N GLY A 48 -13.88 1.63 -9.67
CA GLY A 48 -14.99 1.03 -8.92
C GLY A 48 -16.14 1.99 -8.56
N ILE A 49 -16.09 3.28 -8.92
CA ILE A 49 -17.19 4.25 -8.68
C ILE A 49 -18.51 3.77 -9.30
N GLU A 50 -18.47 3.12 -10.46
CA GLU A 50 -19.67 2.62 -11.15
C GLU A 50 -20.48 1.63 -10.30
N LEU A 51 -19.82 0.84 -9.43
CA LEU A 51 -20.50 -0.06 -8.50
C LEU A 51 -21.30 0.71 -7.44
N LEU A 52 -20.80 1.88 -7.01
CA LEU A 52 -21.50 2.75 -6.08
C LEU A 52 -22.70 3.43 -6.75
N LYS A 53 -22.55 3.95 -7.98
CA LYS A 53 -23.63 4.60 -8.73
C LYS A 53 -24.88 3.72 -8.89
N GLN A 54 -24.69 2.41 -8.98
CA GLN A 54 -25.80 1.45 -9.10
C GLN A 54 -26.63 1.34 -7.82
N LYS A 55 -26.03 1.54 -6.65
CA LYS A 55 -26.63 1.20 -5.34
C LYS A 55 -26.78 2.38 -4.38
N ALA A 56 -26.15 3.52 -4.66
CA ALA A 56 -26.08 4.67 -3.79
C ALA A 56 -26.32 5.99 -4.54
N GLU A 57 -26.70 7.03 -3.82
CA GLU A 57 -26.59 8.42 -4.26
C GLU A 57 -25.16 8.88 -3.97
N ILE A 58 -24.41 9.27 -5.00
CA ILE A 58 -23.01 9.66 -4.83
C ILE A 58 -22.80 11.13 -5.18
N GLU A 59 -22.02 11.81 -4.34
CA GLU A 59 -21.47 13.13 -4.63
C GLU A 59 -19.97 12.97 -4.86
N ILE A 60 -19.51 13.40 -6.03
CA ILE A 60 -18.10 13.28 -6.44
C ILE A 60 -17.47 14.67 -6.41
N PHE A 61 -16.39 14.81 -5.66
CA PHE A 61 -15.55 16.00 -5.72
C PHE A 61 -14.89 16.11 -7.10
N LYS A 62 -14.98 17.30 -7.71
CA LYS A 62 -14.36 17.59 -9.01
C LYS A 62 -12.98 18.20 -8.79
N GLY A 63 -11.94 17.39 -8.93
CA GLY A 63 -10.57 17.83 -8.77
C GLY A 63 -9.66 16.69 -8.32
N THR A 64 -8.38 17.03 -8.12
CA THR A 64 -7.37 16.03 -7.75
C THR A 64 -7.35 15.74 -6.26
N GLN A 65 -7.55 16.72 -5.39
CA GLN A 65 -7.52 16.50 -3.95
C GLN A 65 -8.37 17.57 -3.24
N PRO A 66 -9.41 17.17 -2.49
CA PRO A 66 -10.19 18.12 -1.71
C PRO A 66 -9.39 18.60 -0.50
N SER A 67 -9.54 19.88 -0.17
CA SER A 67 -9.14 20.43 1.12
C SER A 67 -9.96 19.81 2.25
N LYS A 68 -9.48 19.96 3.48
CA LYS A 68 -10.21 19.52 4.69
C LYS A 68 -11.63 20.10 4.77
N ASP A 69 -11.78 21.38 4.45
CA ASP A 69 -13.09 22.06 4.48
C ASP A 69 -14.02 21.53 3.39
N GLU A 70 -13.49 21.18 2.21
CA GLU A 70 -14.25 20.54 1.13
C GLU A 70 -14.65 19.11 1.49
N ILE A 71 -13.80 18.34 2.18
CA ILE A 71 -14.16 17.03 2.73
C ILE A 71 -15.31 17.19 3.74
N ILE A 72 -15.20 18.13 4.67
CA ILE A 72 -16.24 18.38 5.68
C ILE A 72 -17.56 18.77 5.00
N ALA A 73 -17.53 19.70 4.04
CA ALA A 73 -18.71 20.12 3.29
C ALA A 73 -19.32 18.95 2.50
N GLY A 74 -18.48 18.19 1.81
CA GLY A 74 -18.85 17.01 1.04
C GLY A 74 -19.47 15.90 1.88
N LEU A 75 -19.08 15.76 3.15
CA LEU A 75 -19.61 14.73 4.06
C LEU A 75 -20.93 15.09 4.75
N LYS A 76 -21.39 16.34 4.70
CA LYS A 76 -22.64 16.75 5.36
C LYS A 76 -23.82 15.89 4.91
N GLY A 77 -24.38 15.12 5.83
CA GLY A 77 -25.53 14.23 5.59
C GLY A 77 -25.19 12.94 4.82
N LYS A 78 -23.90 12.61 4.62
CA LYS A 78 -23.47 11.38 3.96
C LYS A 78 -23.13 10.31 5.00
N GLN A 79 -23.35 9.06 4.60
CA GLN A 79 -23.16 7.89 5.44
C GLN A 79 -21.82 7.20 5.22
N ALA A 80 -21.18 7.44 4.07
CA ALA A 80 -19.87 6.90 3.78
C ALA A 80 -19.00 7.87 2.98
N ILE A 81 -17.69 7.62 3.04
CA ILE A 81 -16.68 8.25 2.21
C ILE A 81 -15.89 7.19 1.44
N TYR A 82 -15.64 7.44 0.16
CA TYR A 82 -14.56 6.81 -0.61
C TYR A 82 -13.39 7.81 -0.67
N CYS A 83 -12.30 7.49 0.02
CA CYS A 83 -11.09 8.29 0.08
C CYS A 83 -9.81 7.53 -0.31
N SER A 84 -8.71 8.26 -0.37
CA SER A 84 -7.35 7.78 -0.60
C SER A 84 -6.43 8.12 0.57
N LEU A 85 -5.18 7.68 0.49
CA LEU A 85 -4.14 8.02 1.47
C LEU A 85 -3.83 9.52 1.57
N ASN A 86 -4.25 10.33 0.59
CA ASN A 86 -4.03 11.78 0.58
C ASN A 86 -5.09 12.56 1.37
N ASP A 87 -6.22 11.93 1.69
CA ASP A 87 -7.34 12.58 2.36
C ASP A 87 -7.22 12.40 3.87
N LYS A 88 -6.81 13.45 4.58
CA LYS A 88 -6.64 13.39 6.03
C LYS A 88 -8.00 13.40 6.74
N ILE A 89 -8.41 12.25 7.27
CA ILE A 89 -9.64 12.09 8.05
C ILE A 89 -9.28 12.12 9.53
N ASP A 90 -9.06 13.34 10.02
CA ASP A 90 -8.72 13.60 11.42
C ASP A 90 -9.95 13.87 12.29
N ARG A 91 -9.70 14.19 13.57
CA ARG A 91 -10.75 14.48 14.56
C ARG A 91 -11.75 15.53 14.09
N ASP A 92 -11.30 16.63 13.49
CA ASP A 92 -12.22 17.71 13.11
C ASP A 92 -13.14 17.27 11.97
N VAL A 93 -12.64 16.47 11.02
CA VAL A 93 -13.47 15.86 9.97
C VAL A 93 -14.51 14.94 10.61
N LEU A 94 -14.09 14.06 11.51
CA LEU A 94 -14.97 13.11 12.20
C LEU A 94 -16.01 13.81 13.09
N ASP A 95 -15.65 14.93 13.72
CA ASP A 95 -16.55 15.75 14.55
C ASP A 95 -17.63 16.42 13.72
N ALA A 96 -17.27 16.93 12.54
CA ALA A 96 -18.21 17.59 11.64
C ALA A 96 -19.25 16.65 11.03
N CYS A 97 -18.97 15.34 10.96
CA CYS A 97 -19.86 14.33 10.38
C CYS A 97 -20.32 13.25 11.38
N LYS A 98 -20.19 13.50 12.69
CA LYS A 98 -20.42 12.53 13.77
C LYS A 98 -21.81 11.87 13.76
N ASP A 99 -22.83 12.57 13.26
CA ASP A 99 -24.23 12.12 13.30
C ASP A 99 -24.61 11.28 12.06
N SER A 100 -23.80 11.32 10.99
CA SER A 100 -24.14 10.68 9.72
C SER A 100 -23.14 9.64 9.24
N LEU A 101 -21.83 9.84 9.44
CA LEU A 101 -20.80 8.97 8.90
C LEU A 101 -20.78 7.62 9.63
N LYS A 102 -20.85 6.53 8.86
CA LYS A 102 -20.86 5.14 9.35
C LYS A 102 -19.71 4.31 8.78
N VAL A 103 -19.23 4.63 7.58
CA VAL A 103 -18.23 3.83 6.87
C VAL A 103 -17.20 4.72 6.18
N ILE A 104 -15.92 4.37 6.36
CA ILE A 104 -14.81 4.93 5.59
C ILE A 104 -14.27 3.81 4.70
N GLY A 105 -14.34 3.97 3.38
CA GLY A 105 -13.61 3.14 2.43
C GLY A 105 -12.38 3.88 1.94
N THR A 106 -11.19 3.40 2.32
CA THR A 106 -9.94 3.97 1.83
C THR A 106 -9.29 3.04 0.80
N MET A 107 -8.95 3.59 -0.36
CA MET A 107 -8.19 2.89 -1.40
C MET A 107 -6.69 2.91 -1.05
N SER A 108 -6.34 2.31 0.07
CA SER A 108 -4.98 2.24 0.62
C SER A 108 -4.80 1.07 1.57
N VAL A 109 -3.54 0.68 1.81
CA VAL A 109 -3.17 -0.28 2.88
C VAL A 109 -2.81 0.44 4.17
N GLY A 110 -2.02 1.51 4.08
CA GLY A 110 -1.79 2.38 5.23
C GLY A 110 -3.08 3.09 5.61
N VAL A 111 -3.29 3.22 6.92
CA VAL A 111 -4.42 3.91 7.56
C VAL A 111 -3.94 5.08 8.43
N ASP A 112 -2.68 5.49 8.26
CA ASP A 112 -2.03 6.56 9.03
C ASP A 112 -2.63 7.95 8.79
N HIS A 113 -3.35 8.12 7.68
CA HIS A 113 -4.13 9.31 7.34
C HIS A 113 -5.51 9.38 8.03
N LEU A 114 -5.90 8.33 8.77
CA LEU A 114 -7.17 8.24 9.48
C LEU A 114 -6.92 8.29 11.00
N ASP A 115 -7.73 9.05 11.74
CA ASP A 115 -7.86 8.85 13.19
C ASP A 115 -8.68 7.58 13.47
N TRP A 116 -8.10 6.43 13.14
CA TRP A 116 -8.78 5.14 13.20
C TRP A 116 -9.23 4.77 14.61
N ARG A 117 -8.53 5.25 15.65
CA ARG A 117 -8.93 5.06 17.06
C ARG A 117 -10.26 5.73 17.32
N LEU A 118 -10.41 7.00 16.93
CA LEU A 118 -11.66 7.73 17.06
C LEU A 118 -12.79 7.13 16.21
N CYS A 119 -12.47 6.58 15.03
CA CYS A 119 -13.44 5.84 14.23
C CYS A 119 -14.02 4.64 15.01
N PHE A 120 -13.19 3.82 15.65
CA PHE A 120 -13.66 2.69 16.46
C PHE A 120 -14.51 3.14 17.65
N GLU A 121 -14.08 4.18 18.37
CA GLU A 121 -14.84 4.74 19.49
C GLU A 121 -16.26 5.18 19.08
N ARG A 122 -16.43 5.59 17.82
CA ARG A 122 -17.72 6.03 17.24
C ARG A 122 -18.47 4.94 16.49
N GLY A 123 -17.96 3.71 16.45
CA GLY A 123 -18.54 2.63 15.66
C GLY A 123 -18.50 2.86 14.15
N ILE A 124 -17.61 3.75 13.67
CA ILE A 124 -17.37 3.97 12.25
C ILE A 124 -16.48 2.84 11.74
N ARG A 125 -16.98 2.11 10.74
CA ARG A 125 -16.28 0.96 10.16
C ARG A 125 -15.29 1.42 9.08
N ILE A 126 -14.12 0.79 9.03
CA ILE A 126 -13.07 1.14 8.06
C ILE A 126 -12.82 -0.03 7.12
N GLY A 127 -13.11 0.17 5.83
CA GLY A 127 -12.71 -0.71 4.74
C GLY A 127 -11.39 -0.23 4.12
N TYR A 128 -10.47 -1.15 3.88
CA TYR A 128 -9.14 -0.86 3.31
C TYR A 128 -8.73 -1.95 2.30
N THR A 129 -7.57 -1.85 1.65
CA THR A 129 -7.19 -2.76 0.54
C THR A 129 -5.89 -3.56 0.77
N PRO A 130 -5.77 -4.35 1.86
CA PRO A 130 -4.62 -5.22 2.10
C PRO A 130 -4.50 -6.28 1.01
N ILE A 131 -3.31 -6.88 0.89
CA ILE A 131 -3.00 -8.03 0.02
C ILE A 131 -3.00 -7.69 -1.48
N ILE A 132 -4.02 -7.02 -2.01
CA ILE A 132 -4.25 -6.75 -3.45
C ILE A 132 -3.03 -6.12 -4.14
N LEU A 133 -2.36 -5.18 -3.46
CA LEU A 133 -1.23 -4.43 -4.03
C LEU A 133 0.16 -5.05 -3.76
N THR A 134 0.21 -6.21 -3.11
CA THR A 134 1.48 -6.79 -2.63
C THR A 134 2.48 -7.02 -3.76
N GLU A 135 2.02 -7.64 -4.87
CA GLU A 135 2.87 -7.91 -6.04
C GLU A 135 3.36 -6.61 -6.69
N ALA A 136 2.44 -5.68 -6.97
CA ALA A 136 2.78 -4.41 -7.62
C ALA A 136 3.83 -3.61 -6.83
N VAL A 137 3.66 -3.51 -5.50
CA VAL A 137 4.63 -2.81 -4.65
C VAL A 137 5.96 -3.54 -4.58
N ALA A 138 5.96 -4.88 -4.52
CA ALA A 138 7.20 -5.65 -4.51
C ALA A 138 7.95 -5.52 -5.84
N GLU A 139 7.25 -5.52 -6.97
CA GLU A 139 7.82 -5.25 -8.30
C GLU A 139 8.44 -3.85 -8.37
N LEU A 140 7.72 -2.81 -7.94
CA LEU A 140 8.24 -1.45 -7.93
C LEU A 140 9.45 -1.31 -6.98
N THR A 141 9.41 -1.97 -5.83
CA THR A 141 10.54 -1.96 -4.88
C THR A 141 11.81 -2.48 -5.55
N MET A 142 11.70 -3.58 -6.30
CA MET A 142 12.82 -4.12 -7.08
C MET A 142 13.24 -3.17 -8.20
N ALA A 143 12.30 -2.54 -8.90
CA ALA A 143 12.59 -1.57 -9.94
C ALA A 143 13.34 -0.34 -9.39
N LEU A 144 12.90 0.23 -8.28
CA LEU A 144 13.53 1.36 -7.61
C LEU A 144 14.91 1.00 -7.06
N LEU A 145 15.06 -0.17 -6.46
CA LEU A 145 16.34 -0.72 -6.00
C LEU A 145 17.34 -0.83 -7.17
N LEU A 146 16.93 -1.39 -8.30
CA LEU A 146 17.77 -1.54 -9.49
C LEU A 146 18.07 -0.19 -10.16
N ALA A 147 17.08 0.69 -10.28
CA ALA A 147 17.25 2.03 -10.84
C ALA A 147 18.26 2.85 -10.05
N THR A 148 18.21 2.74 -8.72
CA THR A 148 19.13 3.44 -7.81
C THR A 148 20.52 2.81 -7.87
N SER A 149 20.62 1.49 -7.68
CA SER A 149 21.91 0.78 -7.62
C SER A 149 22.69 0.81 -8.92
N ARG A 150 21.99 0.76 -10.06
CA ARG A 150 22.58 0.80 -11.40
C ARG A 150 22.58 2.20 -12.01
N ARG A 151 22.28 3.24 -11.21
CA ARG A 151 22.39 4.66 -11.59
C ARG A 151 21.61 5.01 -12.86
N LEU A 152 20.43 4.41 -13.05
CA LEU A 152 19.70 4.51 -14.33
C LEU A 152 19.25 5.93 -14.64
N PHE A 153 18.77 6.67 -13.63
CA PHE A 153 18.30 8.05 -13.81
C PHE A 153 19.46 9.01 -14.10
N GLU A 154 20.57 8.86 -13.38
CA GLU A 154 21.80 9.61 -13.63
C GLU A 154 22.33 9.32 -15.04
N ALA A 155 22.41 8.04 -15.44
CA ALA A 155 22.86 7.64 -16.78
C ALA A 155 21.95 8.18 -17.89
N HIS A 156 20.64 8.17 -17.68
CA HIS A 156 19.70 8.78 -18.62
C HIS A 156 19.95 10.30 -18.76
N ASN A 157 20.18 11.00 -17.64
CA ASN A 157 20.48 12.42 -17.65
C ASN A 157 21.82 12.74 -18.37
N GLU A 158 22.84 11.89 -18.24
CA GLU A 158 24.09 12.06 -19.01
C GLU A 158 23.84 12.07 -20.53
N ILE A 159 22.89 11.27 -21.03
CA ILE A 159 22.50 11.24 -22.44
C ILE A 159 21.73 12.51 -22.81
N LEU A 160 20.74 12.90 -22.01
CA LEU A 160 19.95 14.13 -22.25
C LEU A 160 20.83 15.38 -22.32
N GLN A 161 21.93 15.38 -21.57
CA GLN A 161 22.89 16.47 -21.49
C GLN A 161 24.04 16.34 -22.50
N ASN A 162 23.95 15.37 -23.42
CA ASN A 162 24.95 15.11 -24.46
C ASN A 162 26.38 14.87 -23.90
N ARG A 163 26.48 14.27 -22.70
CA ARG A 163 27.75 13.95 -22.02
C ARG A 163 28.27 12.54 -22.31
N TRP A 164 27.46 11.71 -22.97
CA TRP A 164 27.89 10.37 -23.38
C TRP A 164 28.74 10.43 -24.66
N SER A 165 30.06 10.26 -24.52
CA SER A 165 30.99 10.25 -25.66
C SER A 165 31.16 8.87 -26.32
N SER A 166 31.32 7.83 -25.50
CA SER A 166 31.53 6.44 -25.95
C SER A 166 31.22 5.47 -24.83
N TRP A 167 31.18 4.17 -25.13
CA TRP A 167 31.28 3.16 -24.08
C TRP A 167 32.62 3.32 -23.34
N SER A 168 32.61 3.18 -22.01
CA SER A 168 33.79 3.27 -21.16
C SER A 168 33.75 2.21 -20.05
N PRO A 169 34.84 1.47 -19.77
CA PRO A 169 34.82 0.34 -18.85
C PRO A 169 34.36 0.65 -17.42
N MET A 170 34.66 1.85 -16.92
CA MET A 170 34.43 2.23 -15.52
C MET A 170 33.40 3.36 -15.36
N TRP A 171 32.90 3.93 -16.45
CA TRP A 171 31.94 5.02 -16.39
C TRP A 171 30.56 4.49 -16.00
N MET A 172 29.87 5.20 -15.10
CA MET A 172 28.53 4.84 -14.60
C MET A 172 28.42 3.47 -13.89
N CYS A 173 29.52 2.87 -13.44
CA CYS A 173 29.46 1.66 -12.63
C CYS A 173 28.71 1.91 -11.30
N GLY A 174 27.90 0.93 -10.91
CA GLY A 174 27.13 0.90 -9.66
C GLY A 174 27.11 -0.52 -9.08
N PRO A 175 26.80 -0.68 -7.78
CA PRO A 175 26.83 -1.97 -7.12
C PRO A 175 25.76 -2.93 -7.68
N GLY A 176 26.12 -4.21 -7.77
CA GLY A 176 25.19 -5.29 -8.09
C GLY A 176 24.59 -5.94 -6.85
N LEU A 177 23.48 -6.66 -7.02
CA LEU A 177 22.82 -7.42 -5.94
C LEU A 177 23.44 -8.81 -5.70
N HIS A 178 24.20 -9.32 -6.66
CA HIS A 178 24.84 -10.63 -6.54
C HIS A 178 25.78 -10.65 -5.33
N GLU A 179 25.64 -11.66 -4.47
CA GLU A 179 26.40 -11.82 -3.24
C GLU A 179 26.26 -10.70 -2.20
N ALA A 180 25.31 -9.78 -2.39
CA ALA A 180 25.04 -8.71 -1.43
C ALA A 180 24.24 -9.19 -0.22
N THR A 181 24.38 -8.50 0.91
CA THR A 181 23.46 -8.60 2.05
C THR A 181 22.34 -7.56 1.90
N VAL A 182 21.09 -8.02 1.88
CA VAL A 182 19.92 -7.14 1.77
C VAL A 182 19.13 -7.16 3.07
N GLY A 183 19.00 -5.98 3.67
CA GLY A 183 18.19 -5.73 4.85
C GLY A 183 16.79 -5.28 4.51
N ILE A 184 15.79 -5.83 5.19
CA ILE A 184 14.39 -5.43 5.08
C ILE A 184 13.88 -4.95 6.45
N PHE A 185 13.57 -3.66 6.55
CA PHE A 185 12.94 -3.08 7.73
C PHE A 185 11.41 -3.11 7.57
N GLY A 186 10.76 -4.09 8.22
CA GLY A 186 9.34 -4.38 8.06
C GLY A 186 9.08 -5.61 7.19
N PHE A 187 9.11 -6.80 7.80
CA PHE A 187 8.94 -8.08 7.10
C PHE A 187 7.48 -8.55 7.03
N GLY A 188 6.59 -7.63 6.66
CA GLY A 188 5.18 -7.93 6.37
C GLY A 188 4.99 -8.61 5.02
N ARG A 189 3.75 -8.66 4.51
CA ARG A 189 3.42 -9.30 3.21
C ARG A 189 4.28 -8.79 2.05
N ILE A 190 4.45 -7.46 1.94
CA ILE A 190 5.27 -6.85 0.89
C ILE A 190 6.74 -7.19 1.08
N GLY A 191 7.28 -7.09 2.30
CA GLY A 191 8.67 -7.47 2.59
C GLY A 191 8.98 -8.93 2.28
N GLN A 192 8.04 -9.83 2.55
CA GLN A 192 8.13 -11.24 2.20
C GLN A 192 8.14 -11.45 0.68
N GLU A 193 7.26 -10.77 -0.07
CA GLU A 193 7.27 -10.88 -1.53
C GLU A 193 8.55 -10.29 -2.16
N VAL A 194 9.04 -9.16 -1.64
CA VAL A 194 10.35 -8.62 -2.03
C VAL A 194 11.47 -9.63 -1.77
N ALA A 195 11.46 -10.32 -0.62
CA ALA A 195 12.44 -11.36 -0.32
C ALA A 195 12.38 -12.54 -1.29
N ARG A 196 11.18 -12.96 -1.75
CA ARG A 196 11.05 -13.98 -2.80
C ARG A 196 11.73 -13.54 -4.09
N LYS A 197 11.49 -12.30 -4.53
CA LYS A 197 12.09 -11.74 -5.75
C LYS A 197 13.62 -11.58 -5.62
N LEU A 198 14.12 -11.20 -4.45
CA LEU A 198 15.56 -11.06 -4.18
C LEU A 198 16.34 -12.37 -4.36
N LYS A 199 15.73 -13.54 -4.10
CA LYS A 199 16.40 -14.84 -4.32
C LYS A 199 16.87 -15.01 -5.76
N ALA A 200 16.09 -14.54 -6.73
CA ALA A 200 16.44 -14.65 -8.16
C ALA A 200 17.73 -13.88 -8.51
N PHE A 201 18.09 -12.87 -7.71
CA PHE A 201 19.32 -12.09 -7.87
C PHE A 201 20.53 -12.71 -7.19
N ARG A 202 20.39 -13.91 -6.57
CA ARG A 202 21.48 -14.63 -5.90
C ARG A 202 22.23 -13.76 -4.89
N VAL A 203 21.45 -13.06 -4.06
CA VAL A 203 21.96 -12.32 -2.89
C VAL A 203 22.58 -13.31 -1.90
N LYS A 204 23.56 -12.85 -1.12
CA LYS A 204 24.26 -13.70 -0.14
C LYS A 204 23.40 -13.97 1.09
N LYS A 205 22.75 -12.93 1.63
CA LYS A 205 21.95 -13.00 2.84
C LYS A 205 20.77 -12.03 2.74
N ILE A 206 19.60 -12.49 3.18
CA ILE A 206 18.47 -11.61 3.47
C ILE A 206 18.36 -11.53 4.99
N ILE A 207 18.46 -10.31 5.53
CA ILE A 207 18.21 -10.04 6.95
C ILE A 207 17.00 -9.14 7.09
N TYR A 208 16.29 -9.26 8.19
CA TYR A 208 15.15 -8.39 8.43
C TYR A 208 15.01 -8.05 9.90
N SER A 209 14.43 -6.88 10.15
CA SER A 209 13.99 -6.48 11.49
C SER A 209 12.57 -5.94 11.44
N ARG A 210 11.94 -5.93 12.62
CA ARG A 210 10.50 -5.67 12.81
C ARG A 210 9.60 -6.67 12.09
N SER A 211 8.38 -6.81 12.60
CA SER A 211 7.42 -7.89 12.26
C SER A 211 7.72 -9.24 12.93
N SER A 212 6.67 -10.04 13.06
CA SER A 212 6.77 -11.45 13.45
C SER A 212 7.41 -12.26 12.31
N PRO A 213 8.03 -13.41 12.62
CA PRO A 213 8.44 -14.38 11.60
C PRO A 213 7.35 -14.60 10.57
N GLY A 214 7.73 -14.49 9.29
CA GLY A 214 6.83 -14.68 8.17
C GLY A 214 6.70 -16.16 7.80
N GLU A 215 5.61 -16.53 7.14
CA GLU A 215 5.36 -17.92 6.71
C GLU A 215 6.49 -18.48 5.82
N ILE A 216 7.15 -17.60 5.06
CA ILE A 216 8.18 -17.98 4.09
C ILE A 216 9.60 -17.74 4.54
N GLU A 217 9.84 -17.38 5.81
CA GLU A 217 11.18 -17.03 6.32
C GLU A 217 12.22 -18.09 5.92
N ASN A 218 11.89 -19.36 6.14
CA ASN A 218 12.73 -20.50 5.78
C ASN A 218 12.89 -20.66 4.26
N ASP A 219 11.80 -20.48 3.50
CA ASP A 219 11.81 -20.65 2.04
C ASP A 219 12.73 -19.63 1.36
N VAL A 220 12.83 -18.41 1.90
CA VAL A 220 13.71 -17.37 1.36
C VAL A 220 15.06 -17.27 2.06
N GLY A 221 15.28 -18.05 3.12
CA GLY A 221 16.50 -17.97 3.93
C GLY A 221 16.67 -16.61 4.60
N ALA A 222 15.57 -15.92 4.93
CA ALA A 222 15.60 -14.64 5.62
C ALA A 222 15.91 -14.86 7.10
N ILE A 223 16.77 -14.03 7.67
CA ILE A 223 17.21 -14.15 9.05
C ILE A 223 16.75 -12.92 9.84
N LYS A 224 15.98 -13.14 10.89
CA LYS A 224 15.58 -12.07 11.81
C LYS A 224 16.79 -11.59 12.61
N VAL A 225 17.01 -10.28 12.63
CA VAL A 225 18.09 -9.61 13.36
C VAL A 225 17.54 -8.39 14.12
N ASP A 226 18.34 -7.83 15.03
CA ASP A 226 18.00 -6.54 15.64
C ASP A 226 18.21 -5.36 14.65
N ASN A 227 17.77 -4.16 15.04
CA ASN A 227 17.87 -2.99 14.17
C ASN A 227 19.33 -2.55 13.92
N ASP A 228 20.21 -2.74 14.89
CA ASP A 228 21.58 -2.27 14.79
C ASP A 228 22.40 -3.19 13.88
N GLU A 229 22.20 -4.52 14.00
CA GLU A 229 22.73 -5.50 13.04
C GLU A 229 22.17 -5.26 11.64
N LEU A 230 20.86 -4.99 11.51
CA LEU A 230 20.25 -4.66 10.23
C LEU A 230 20.97 -3.49 9.54
N LEU A 231 21.22 -2.39 10.27
CA LEU A 231 21.86 -1.20 9.72
C LEU A 231 23.33 -1.47 9.32
N ARG A 232 24.10 -2.13 10.19
CA ARG A 232 25.53 -2.38 9.97
C ARG A 232 25.81 -3.38 8.84
N GLU A 233 24.99 -4.41 8.71
CA GLU A 233 25.26 -5.53 7.81
C GLU A 233 24.71 -5.34 6.39
N SER A 234 23.73 -4.45 6.20
CA SER A 234 23.06 -4.26 4.92
C SER A 234 23.93 -3.51 3.90
N ASP A 235 24.12 -4.11 2.72
CA ASP A 235 24.60 -3.40 1.53
C ASP A 235 23.44 -2.65 0.85
N PHE A 236 22.23 -3.21 0.96
CA PHE A 236 20.99 -2.59 0.53
C PHE A 236 19.99 -2.65 1.67
N LEU A 237 19.42 -1.52 2.07
CA LEU A 237 18.40 -1.45 3.12
C LEU A 237 17.09 -1.02 2.51
N ILE A 238 16.06 -1.87 2.60
CA ILE A 238 14.72 -1.64 2.06
C ILE A 238 13.73 -1.41 3.21
N VAL A 239 13.00 -0.31 3.17
CA VAL A 239 12.03 0.08 4.20
C VAL A 239 10.61 -0.15 3.71
N LEU A 240 9.90 -1.05 4.40
CA LEU A 240 8.54 -1.52 4.06
C LEU A 240 7.63 -1.61 5.29
N CYS A 241 7.97 -0.90 6.36
CA CYS A 241 7.19 -0.87 7.60
C CYS A 241 6.00 0.11 7.51
N SER A 242 5.00 -0.06 8.36
CA SER A 242 3.95 0.95 8.51
C SER A 242 4.48 2.16 9.29
N LEU A 243 4.00 3.38 8.97
CA LEU A 243 4.24 4.57 9.78
C LEU A 243 3.40 4.54 11.06
N ASN A 244 4.05 4.72 12.20
CA ASN A 244 3.47 4.81 13.54
C ASN A 244 4.49 5.46 14.49
N GLU A 245 4.10 5.67 15.75
CA GLU A 245 4.93 6.27 16.80
C GLU A 245 6.33 5.62 16.94
N LYS A 246 6.47 4.32 16.64
CA LYS A 246 7.76 3.61 16.74
C LYS A 246 8.60 3.69 15.46
N THR A 247 8.02 4.05 14.31
CA THR A 247 8.72 4.10 13.00
C THR A 247 8.88 5.52 12.48
N GLN A 248 8.15 6.48 13.04
CA GLN A 248 8.27 7.88 12.71
C GLN A 248 9.70 8.37 12.96
N HIS A 249 10.30 8.95 11.92
CA HIS A 249 11.65 9.49 11.94
C HIS A 249 12.71 8.48 12.43
N PHE A 250 12.45 7.18 12.28
CA PHE A 250 13.36 6.12 12.72
C PHE A 250 14.70 6.22 11.99
N PHE A 251 14.68 6.56 10.71
CA PHE A 251 15.89 6.80 9.91
C PHE A 251 16.28 8.27 10.00
N ASN A 252 17.19 8.54 10.91
CA ASN A 252 17.77 9.85 11.17
C ASN A 252 19.29 9.81 10.99
N LYS A 253 19.96 10.93 11.28
CA LYS A 253 21.41 11.07 11.18
C LYS A 253 22.18 9.94 11.87
N GLU A 254 21.80 9.58 13.10
CA GLU A 254 22.49 8.53 13.87
C GLU A 254 22.33 7.16 13.24
N ARG A 255 21.19 6.85 12.61
CA ARG A 255 20.98 5.58 11.92
C ARG A 255 21.67 5.52 10.58
N PHE A 256 21.69 6.61 9.81
CA PHE A 256 22.47 6.66 8.57
C PHE A 256 23.97 6.49 8.84
N ALA A 257 24.49 7.07 9.94
CA ALA A 257 25.88 6.91 10.33
C ALA A 257 26.29 5.47 10.72
N GLN A 258 25.32 4.60 11.05
CA GLN A 258 25.55 3.19 11.35
C GLN A 258 25.59 2.30 10.10
N MET A 259 25.08 2.81 8.97
CA MET A 259 25.09 2.08 7.71
C MET A 259 26.49 2.08 7.09
N LYS A 260 26.75 1.12 6.19
CA LYS A 260 27.98 1.13 5.40
C LYS A 260 27.99 2.37 4.49
N SER A 261 29.15 2.97 4.29
CA SER A 261 29.30 4.05 3.31
C SER A 261 28.99 3.63 1.87
N SER A 262 29.10 2.34 1.57
CA SER A 262 28.69 1.73 0.32
C SER A 262 27.19 1.44 0.22
N ALA A 263 26.43 1.56 1.32
CA ALA A 263 25.05 1.10 1.38
C ALA A 263 24.10 1.96 0.54
N ILE A 264 23.06 1.30 0.02
CA ILE A 264 21.96 1.95 -0.69
C ILE A 264 20.67 1.82 0.11
N PHE A 265 20.00 2.95 0.32
CA PHE A 265 18.77 3.05 1.11
C PHE A 265 17.54 3.16 0.19
N ILE A 266 16.54 2.28 0.36
CA ILE A 266 15.32 2.27 -0.44
C ILE A 266 14.10 2.44 0.47
N ASN A 267 13.27 3.43 0.21
CA ASN A 267 12.04 3.66 0.96
C ASN A 267 10.79 3.58 0.07
N VAL A 268 9.96 2.57 0.33
CA VAL A 268 8.64 2.36 -0.33
C VAL A 268 7.54 2.26 0.75
N SER A 269 7.80 2.86 1.92
CA SER A 269 6.88 2.83 3.07
C SER A 269 6.07 4.13 3.19
N ARG A 270 6.58 5.10 3.96
CA ARG A 270 6.12 6.48 4.09
C ARG A 270 7.33 7.40 4.25
N GLY A 271 7.24 8.63 3.73
CA GLY A 271 8.28 9.63 3.91
C GLY A 271 8.56 9.93 5.39
N GLY A 272 7.52 9.98 6.23
CA GLY A 272 7.63 10.23 7.67
C GLY A 272 8.41 9.18 8.48
N THR A 273 8.87 8.09 7.88
CA THR A 273 9.82 7.15 8.52
C THR A 273 11.26 7.67 8.53
N VAL A 274 11.53 8.71 7.73
CA VAL A 274 12.86 9.30 7.50
C VAL A 274 12.86 10.76 7.94
N VAL A 275 13.91 11.18 8.65
CA VAL A 275 14.24 12.61 8.77
C VAL A 275 14.87 13.03 7.44
N GLN A 276 14.10 13.70 6.59
CA GLN A 276 14.48 13.94 5.20
C GLN A 276 15.75 14.80 5.05
N ASP A 277 15.93 15.79 5.93
CA ASP A 277 17.13 16.63 5.94
C ASP A 277 18.39 15.83 6.29
N ASP A 278 18.29 14.89 7.24
CA ASP A 278 19.40 14.00 7.59
C ASP A 278 19.78 13.08 6.42
N LEU A 279 18.79 12.62 5.64
CA LEU A 279 19.05 11.83 4.43
C LEU A 279 19.78 12.67 3.37
N ILE A 280 19.34 13.91 3.14
CA ILE A 280 20.00 14.84 2.21
C ILE A 280 21.47 15.03 2.62
N ASP A 281 21.73 15.28 3.90
CA ASP A 281 23.08 15.47 4.42
C ASP A 281 23.91 14.18 4.31
N ALA A 282 23.33 13.03 4.61
CA ALA A 282 24.00 11.74 4.48
C ALA A 282 24.43 11.47 3.03
N LEU A 283 23.57 11.80 2.05
CA LEU A 283 23.86 11.64 0.62
C LEU A 283 24.93 12.63 0.12
N LYS A 284 24.82 13.92 0.51
CA LYS A 284 25.81 14.95 0.14
C LYS A 284 27.21 14.64 0.68
N ARG A 285 27.27 14.09 1.89
CA ARG A 285 28.53 13.76 2.58
C ARG A 285 29.03 12.34 2.30
N ASN A 286 28.33 11.57 1.46
CA ASN A 286 28.62 10.16 1.18
C ASN A 286 28.71 9.30 2.46
N VAL A 287 27.88 9.61 3.47
CA VAL A 287 27.69 8.75 4.66
C VAL A 287 27.05 7.43 4.23
N ILE A 288 26.16 7.49 3.25
CA ILE A 288 25.68 6.34 2.47
C ILE A 288 25.84 6.65 0.98
N ARG A 289 25.83 5.61 0.14
CA ARG A 289 26.14 5.75 -1.28
C ARG A 289 25.03 6.45 -2.06
N ALA A 290 23.79 5.99 -1.89
CA ALA A 290 22.66 6.42 -2.69
C ALA A 290 21.32 6.12 -1.98
N ALA A 291 20.25 6.76 -2.44
CA ALA A 291 18.89 6.46 -1.99
C ALA A 291 17.87 6.40 -3.13
N GLY A 292 16.85 5.56 -2.95
CA GLY A 292 15.69 5.47 -3.82
C GLY A 292 14.41 5.65 -3.00
N LEU A 293 13.58 6.62 -3.37
CA LEU A 293 12.39 7.00 -2.61
C LEU A 293 11.14 6.93 -3.50
N ASP A 294 10.20 6.07 -3.16
CA ASP A 294 8.82 6.14 -3.69
C ASP A 294 7.95 7.10 -2.87
N VAL A 295 8.42 7.48 -1.67
CA VAL A 295 7.66 8.25 -0.69
C VAL A 295 8.54 9.35 -0.09
N THR A 296 7.95 10.51 0.18
CA THR A 296 8.67 11.74 0.62
C THR A 296 7.87 12.51 1.66
N THR A 297 8.44 13.57 2.22
CA THR A 297 7.71 14.49 3.12
C THR A 297 8.05 15.94 2.78
N PRO A 298 7.09 16.78 2.37
CA PRO A 298 5.69 16.44 2.06
C PRO A 298 5.55 15.68 0.74
N GLU A 299 4.35 15.16 0.48
CA GLU A 299 3.91 14.73 -0.85
C GLU A 299 2.76 15.65 -1.32
N PRO A 300 2.85 16.26 -2.52
CA PRO A 300 3.92 16.14 -3.51
C PRO A 300 5.21 16.88 -3.10
N LEU A 301 6.35 16.33 -3.53
CA LEU A 301 7.64 17.01 -3.43
C LEU A 301 7.73 18.11 -4.50
N LYS A 302 8.22 19.30 -4.13
CA LYS A 302 8.40 20.40 -5.08
C LYS A 302 9.58 20.13 -6.03
N ALA A 303 9.50 20.63 -7.25
CA ALA A 303 10.53 20.44 -8.29
C ALA A 303 11.90 21.03 -7.92
N ASP A 304 11.93 22.06 -7.08
CA ASP A 304 13.14 22.72 -6.57
C ASP A 304 13.69 22.09 -5.29
N HIS A 305 13.11 20.98 -4.82
CA HIS A 305 13.51 20.36 -3.57
C HIS A 305 14.93 19.74 -3.67
N PRO A 306 15.81 19.93 -2.66
CA PRO A 306 17.21 19.49 -2.73
C PRO A 306 17.44 18.02 -3.07
N LEU A 307 16.55 17.10 -2.66
CA LEU A 307 16.63 15.68 -3.01
C LEU A 307 16.68 15.45 -4.53
N LEU A 308 15.94 16.23 -5.33
CA LEU A 308 15.86 16.06 -6.77
C LEU A 308 17.12 16.55 -7.50
N ALA A 309 17.96 17.33 -6.84
CA ALA A 309 19.24 17.79 -7.38
C ALA A 309 20.40 16.81 -7.10
N LEU A 310 20.19 15.78 -6.29
CA LEU A 310 21.24 14.82 -5.92
C LEU A 310 21.34 13.70 -6.97
N PRO A 311 22.49 13.52 -7.65
CA PRO A 311 22.63 12.50 -8.70
C PRO A 311 22.58 11.06 -8.14
N ASN A 312 22.84 10.89 -6.84
CA ASN A 312 22.74 9.62 -6.11
C ASN A 312 21.39 9.45 -5.39
N CYS A 313 20.36 10.20 -5.76
CA CYS A 313 19.00 10.02 -5.25
C CYS A 313 18.02 9.80 -6.41
N VAL A 314 17.26 8.72 -6.36
CA VAL A 314 16.11 8.49 -7.24
C VAL A 314 14.84 8.77 -6.45
N VAL A 315 13.96 9.62 -6.98
CA VAL A 315 12.66 9.92 -6.37
C VAL A 315 11.57 9.66 -7.40
N ILE A 316 10.57 8.88 -7.03
CA ILE A 316 9.39 8.60 -7.84
C ILE A 316 8.11 8.93 -7.05
N PRO A 317 7.00 9.30 -7.72
CA PRO A 317 5.88 9.97 -7.05
C PRO A 317 4.83 8.97 -6.51
N HIS A 318 5.19 8.16 -5.53
CA HIS A 318 4.28 7.24 -4.81
C HIS A 318 3.47 6.33 -5.75
N ILE A 319 4.19 5.62 -6.61
CA ILE A 319 3.64 4.74 -7.63
C ILE A 319 3.67 3.26 -7.23
N GLY A 320 3.92 2.93 -5.95
CA GLY A 320 3.96 1.57 -5.40
C GLY A 320 2.93 0.60 -5.99
N SER A 321 1.66 0.97 -5.95
CA SER A 321 0.54 0.15 -6.42
C SER A 321 0.09 0.46 -7.85
N ALA A 322 0.83 1.26 -8.61
CA ALA A 322 0.37 1.84 -9.87
C ALA A 322 0.45 0.88 -11.07
N THR A 323 -0.22 -0.27 -10.96
CA THR A 323 -0.55 -1.13 -12.10
C THR A 323 -2.05 -1.05 -12.36
N TYR A 324 -2.48 -1.15 -13.63
CA TYR A 324 -3.91 -1.15 -13.98
C TYR A 324 -4.69 -2.20 -13.20
N LYS A 325 -4.14 -3.42 -13.11
CA LYS A 325 -4.75 -4.52 -12.36
C LYS A 325 -4.91 -4.16 -10.87
N SER A 326 -3.82 -3.74 -10.21
CA SER A 326 -3.87 -3.45 -8.77
C SER A 326 -4.81 -2.29 -8.45
N ARG A 327 -4.75 -1.19 -9.22
CA ARG A 327 -5.64 -0.04 -9.02
C ARG A 327 -7.11 -0.40 -9.25
N ASN A 328 -7.43 -1.18 -10.27
CA ASN A 328 -8.81 -1.60 -10.52
C ASN A 328 -9.35 -2.50 -9.40
N GLU A 329 -8.58 -3.52 -9.00
CA GLU A 329 -8.96 -4.45 -7.91
C GLU A 329 -9.11 -3.71 -6.56
N MET A 330 -8.20 -2.77 -6.25
CA MET A 330 -8.30 -1.94 -5.05
C MET A 330 -9.56 -1.09 -5.06
N GLY A 331 -9.91 -0.47 -6.18
CA GLY A 331 -11.08 0.39 -6.25
C GLY A 331 -12.39 -0.39 -6.19
N GLU A 332 -12.46 -1.55 -6.84
CA GLU A 332 -13.58 -2.48 -6.72
C GLU A 332 -13.78 -2.94 -5.27
N ALA A 333 -12.69 -3.39 -4.61
CA ALA A 333 -12.74 -3.81 -3.21
C ALA A 333 -13.17 -2.66 -2.29
N THR A 334 -12.71 -1.43 -2.53
CA THR A 334 -13.09 -0.25 -1.75
C THR A 334 -14.59 0.03 -1.86
N SER A 335 -15.14 0.05 -3.08
CA SER A 335 -16.57 0.20 -3.31
C SER A 335 -17.39 -0.91 -2.65
N GLN A 336 -16.95 -2.16 -2.77
CA GLN A 336 -17.62 -3.30 -2.15
C GLN A 336 -17.59 -3.23 -0.62
N ASN A 337 -16.45 -2.86 -0.02
CA ASN A 337 -16.33 -2.64 1.42
C ASN A 337 -17.29 -1.55 1.91
N ILE A 338 -17.42 -0.43 1.17
CA ILE A 338 -18.36 0.64 1.52
C ILE A 338 -19.80 0.13 1.55
N LEU A 339 -20.22 -0.56 0.48
CA LEU A 339 -21.58 -1.08 0.34
C LEU A 339 -21.90 -2.13 1.42
N LEU A 340 -21.01 -3.11 1.64
CA LEU A 340 -21.16 -4.12 2.69
C LEU A 340 -21.18 -3.48 4.08
N GLY A 341 -20.33 -2.47 4.30
CA GLY A 341 -20.28 -1.68 5.52
C GLY A 341 -21.62 -1.04 5.87
N LEU A 342 -22.22 -0.36 4.89
CA LEU A 342 -23.50 0.34 5.02
C LEU A 342 -24.68 -0.63 5.22
N GLU A 343 -24.60 -1.82 4.64
CA GLU A 343 -25.57 -2.91 4.83
C GLU A 343 -25.39 -3.64 6.18
N GLY A 344 -24.38 -3.30 6.99
CA GLY A 344 -24.07 -4.01 8.23
C GLY A 344 -23.51 -5.42 8.04
N LYS A 345 -23.06 -5.74 6.82
CA LYS A 345 -22.46 -7.05 6.46
C LYS A 345 -20.95 -7.06 6.69
N PRO A 346 -20.31 -8.24 6.77
CA PRO A 346 -18.86 -8.33 6.76
C PRO A 346 -18.29 -7.67 5.50
N MET A 347 -17.29 -6.79 5.67
CA MET A 347 -16.53 -6.24 4.55
C MET A 347 -15.54 -7.27 4.04
N ILE A 348 -15.08 -7.13 2.79
CA ILE A 348 -14.03 -7.99 2.20
C ILE A 348 -12.75 -7.83 3.02
N HIS A 349 -12.42 -6.58 3.32
CA HIS A 349 -11.26 -6.21 4.12
C HIS A 349 -11.65 -5.09 5.08
N GLU A 350 -11.93 -5.48 6.32
CA GLU A 350 -12.19 -4.55 7.41
C GLU A 350 -10.92 -4.36 8.24
N TRP A 351 -10.59 -3.11 8.53
CA TRP A 351 -9.54 -2.80 9.49
C TRP A 351 -10.00 -3.21 10.88
N LYS A 352 -9.19 -4.01 11.58
CA LYS A 352 -9.44 -4.52 12.94
C LYS A 352 -8.15 -4.36 13.74
N VAL A 353 -8.28 -4.07 15.03
CA VAL A 353 -7.16 -3.82 15.96
C VAL A 353 -6.93 -5.04 16.83
#